data_AF-A0A961VEE2-F1
#
_entry.id   AF-A0A961VEE2-F1
#
_cell.length_a   1.000
_cell.length_b   1.000
_cell.length_c   1.000
_cell.angle_alpha   90.00
_cell.angle_beta   90.00
_cell.angle_gamma   90.00
#
_symmetry.space_group_name_H-M   'P 1'
#
loop_
_entity.id
_entity.type
_entity.pdbx_description
1 polymer ?
#
loop_
_entity_poly.entity_id
_entity_poly.type
_entity_poly.pdbx_seq_one_letter_code
_entity_poly.pdbx_strand_id
1 'polypeptide(L)'
;VDYRANLPSYPQTRNADTTVSGSELLNPVLFANDPTVAGDGFVQAQDETVFYDSTVSGGAVTAYMPTGASANIQMRWGKIDNTSGSETWNLFYLEDSTATGTSAMWRNVGTDFVFNAAGSLTSPTATSITIPNLTVENQNLGAIGINFGTDGITQFDDVGGAVQVTELRQNGYPAGEFSSINISDDGRIVVNYGNGQNIEVAQVALATFSADNKLEKRDGGVFAATSDSGVAILGATGGVVGSALEASNTEIADEFTKLIVTQQAYSANSRIITTADEMINEVLNIVR
;
A
#
# COMPACT_ATOMS: atom_id res chain seq x y z
N VAL A 1 -7.40 5.57 8.92
CA VAL A 1 -7.27 4.65 10.06
C VAL A 1 -8.53 3.83 10.11
N ASP A 2 -8.43 2.51 9.99
CA ASP A 2 -9.53 1.60 10.25
C ASP A 2 -9.59 1.35 11.76
N TYR A 3 -10.75 1.58 12.36
CA TYR A 3 -10.97 1.49 13.81
C TYR A 3 -12.29 0.80 14.11
N ARG A 4 -12.25 -0.31 14.83
CA ARG A 4 -13.44 -1.01 15.34
C ARG A 4 -13.29 -1.24 16.83
N ALA A 5 -14.35 -0.96 17.56
CA ALA A 5 -14.35 -1.08 19.02
C ALA A 5 -15.74 -1.37 19.57
N ASN A 6 -15.78 -2.11 20.68
CA ASN A 6 -16.95 -2.18 21.54
C ASN A 6 -16.74 -1.27 22.75
N LEU A 7 -17.63 -0.30 22.93
CA LEU A 7 -17.68 0.56 24.10
C LEU A 7 -18.54 -0.11 25.18
N PRO A 8 -18.15 -0.07 26.46
CA PRO A 8 -18.98 -0.60 27.54
C PRO A 8 -20.26 0.23 27.68
N SER A 9 -21.39 -0.39 28.03
CA SER A 9 -22.60 0.37 28.42
C SER A 9 -22.35 1.22 29.66
N TYR A 10 -21.56 0.71 30.61
CA TYR A 10 -21.13 1.44 31.80
C TYR A 10 -19.60 1.43 31.90
N PRO A 11 -18.92 2.55 31.58
CA PRO A 11 -17.47 2.60 31.70
C PRO A 11 -17.05 2.58 33.16
N GLN A 12 -16.15 1.66 33.52
CA GLN A 12 -15.54 1.60 34.85
C GLN A 12 -14.36 2.56 34.90
N THR A 13 -14.67 3.86 34.89
CA THR A 13 -13.71 4.92 35.16
C THR A 13 -13.45 5.01 36.67
N ARG A 14 -12.50 5.86 37.08
CA ARG A 14 -12.22 6.06 38.51
C ARG A 14 -13.39 6.75 39.24
N ASN A 15 -14.13 7.61 38.53
CA ASN A 15 -15.30 8.28 39.06
C ASN A 15 -16.57 7.42 39.01
N ALA A 16 -16.55 6.30 38.29
CA ALA A 16 -17.72 5.45 38.13
C ALA A 16 -18.13 4.80 39.46
N ASP A 17 -19.31 5.18 39.93
CA ASP A 17 -19.96 4.66 41.12
C ASP A 17 -21.42 4.32 40.81
N THR A 18 -21.74 3.02 40.82
CA THR A 18 -23.09 2.51 40.53
C THR A 18 -24.17 3.02 41.49
N THR A 19 -23.78 3.60 42.63
CA THR A 19 -24.70 4.19 43.61
C THR A 19 -25.02 5.67 43.34
N VAL A 20 -24.22 6.33 42.49
CA VAL A 20 -24.38 7.74 42.12
C VAL A 20 -24.71 7.82 40.64
N SER A 21 -25.94 8.23 40.34
CA SER A 21 -26.41 8.40 38.96
C SER A 21 -25.56 9.42 38.20
N GLY A 22 -25.06 9.04 37.02
CA GLY A 22 -24.29 9.92 36.13
C GLY A 22 -22.82 10.10 36.54
N SER A 23 -22.33 9.31 37.49
CA SER A 23 -20.92 9.31 37.91
C SER A 23 -19.96 8.81 36.82
N GLU A 24 -20.48 8.03 35.88
CA GLU A 24 -19.79 7.53 34.69
C GLU A 24 -19.66 8.57 33.57
N LEU A 25 -20.32 9.72 33.71
CA LEU A 25 -20.36 10.75 32.68
C LEU A 25 -19.17 11.71 32.78
N LEU A 26 -18.66 12.10 31.63
CA LEU A 26 -17.75 13.22 31.46
C LEU A 26 -18.53 14.52 31.68
N ASN A 27 -18.50 15.03 32.92
CA ASN A 27 -19.23 16.22 33.29
C ASN A 27 -18.45 17.50 32.90
N PRO A 28 -18.93 18.32 31.95
CA PRO A 28 -18.22 19.51 31.48
C PRO A 28 -18.02 20.59 32.56
N VAL A 29 -18.84 20.59 33.61
CA VAL A 29 -18.74 21.57 34.72
C VAL A 29 -17.47 21.38 35.55
N LEU A 30 -16.85 20.20 35.50
CA LEU A 30 -15.61 19.91 36.21
C LEU A 30 -14.36 20.41 35.49
N PHE A 31 -14.51 20.98 34.29
CA PHE A 31 -13.40 21.46 33.46
C PHE A 31 -13.41 22.99 33.39
N ALA A 32 -12.22 23.58 33.32
CA ALA A 32 -12.08 25.01 33.12
C ALA A 32 -12.46 25.44 31.69
N ASN A 33 -12.37 24.52 30.73
CA ASN A 33 -12.89 24.64 29.37
C ASN A 33 -13.76 23.42 29.06
N ASP A 34 -14.96 23.63 28.52
CA ASP A 34 -15.88 22.53 28.20
C ASP A 34 -15.29 21.61 27.10
N PRO A 35 -14.98 20.33 27.41
CA PRO A 35 -14.37 19.42 26.45
C PRO A 35 -15.40 18.79 25.50
N THR A 36 -16.70 18.93 25.77
CA THR A 36 -17.78 18.27 25.02
C THR A 36 -18.29 19.11 23.85
N VAL A 37 -17.80 20.34 23.69
CA VAL A 37 -18.15 21.20 22.55
C VAL A 37 -17.68 20.56 21.24
N ALA A 38 -18.61 20.30 20.32
CA ALA A 38 -18.28 19.70 19.04
C ALA A 38 -17.31 20.58 18.23
N GLY A 39 -16.19 20.00 17.80
CA GLY A 39 -15.20 20.63 16.90
C GLY A 39 -14.17 21.50 17.60
N ASP A 40 -14.56 22.22 18.65
CA ASP A 40 -13.70 23.16 19.38
C ASP A 40 -13.41 22.72 20.83
N GLY A 41 -14.05 21.66 21.33
CA GLY A 41 -13.87 21.15 22.68
C GLY A 41 -12.47 20.58 22.91
N PHE A 42 -11.83 21.01 23.99
CA PHE A 42 -10.53 20.49 24.42
C PHE A 42 -10.41 20.48 25.94
N VAL A 43 -9.55 19.60 26.42
CA VAL A 43 -9.16 19.48 27.83
C VAL A 43 -7.87 20.25 28.03
N GLN A 44 -7.85 21.14 29.01
CA GLN A 44 -6.64 21.85 29.41
C GLN A 44 -5.71 20.93 30.19
N ALA A 45 -4.39 21.12 30.07
CA ALA A 45 -3.41 20.28 30.77
C ALA A 45 -3.61 20.25 32.30
N GLN A 46 -4.08 21.36 32.90
CA GLN A 46 -4.40 21.40 34.34
C GLN A 46 -5.55 20.47 34.76
N ASP A 47 -6.45 20.10 33.83
CA ASP A 47 -7.63 19.26 34.08
C ASP A 47 -7.41 17.79 33.67
N GLU A 48 -6.17 17.41 33.32
CA GLU A 48 -5.84 16.07 32.81
C GLU A 48 -6.26 14.94 33.76
N THR A 49 -6.09 15.13 35.08
CA THR A 49 -6.48 14.11 36.07
C THR A 49 -7.99 13.88 36.06
N VAL A 50 -8.79 14.97 36.01
CA VAL A 50 -10.25 14.89 35.95
C VAL A 50 -10.69 14.15 34.68
N PHE A 51 -9.99 14.41 33.57
CA PHE A 51 -10.23 13.74 32.30
C PHE A 51 -9.93 12.23 32.36
N TYR A 52 -8.79 11.81 32.91
CA TYR A 52 -8.49 10.38 33.07
C TYR A 52 -9.48 9.67 33.98
N ASP A 53 -9.91 10.33 35.05
CA ASP A 53 -10.83 9.76 36.03
C ASP A 53 -12.25 9.57 35.47
N SER A 54 -12.57 10.18 34.32
CA SER A 54 -13.89 10.15 33.65
C SER A 54 -13.87 9.59 32.22
N THR A 55 -12.73 9.09 31.72
CA THR A 55 -12.61 8.52 30.37
C THR A 55 -11.91 7.17 30.36
N VAL A 56 -12.14 6.40 29.30
CA VAL A 56 -11.53 5.08 29.07
C VAL A 56 -10.61 5.12 27.85
N SER A 57 -9.57 4.29 27.85
CA SER A 57 -8.59 4.24 26.74
C SER A 57 -9.22 3.67 25.48
N GLY A 58 -9.07 4.36 24.34
CA GLY A 58 -9.54 3.93 23.02
C GLY A 58 -8.43 3.30 22.15
N GLY A 59 -7.24 3.07 22.72
CA GLY A 59 -6.07 2.57 22.01
C GLY A 59 -5.18 3.68 21.46
N ALA A 60 -4.08 3.29 20.82
CA ALA A 60 -3.13 4.20 20.21
C ALA A 60 -2.60 3.63 18.90
N VAL A 61 -2.37 4.50 17.91
CA VAL A 61 -1.86 4.12 16.60
C VAL A 61 -0.83 5.11 16.09
N THR A 62 0.30 4.60 15.61
CA THR A 62 1.32 5.43 14.97
C THR A 62 0.90 5.76 13.54
N ALA A 63 0.58 7.02 13.29
CA ALA A 63 0.28 7.55 11.96
C ALA A 63 1.50 8.30 11.40
N TYR A 64 1.50 8.49 10.08
CA TYR A 64 2.59 9.14 9.36
C TYR A 64 2.11 10.43 8.71
N MET A 65 2.90 11.48 8.84
CA MET A 65 2.68 12.78 8.21
C MET A 65 3.01 12.72 6.71
N PRO A 66 2.53 13.68 5.91
CA PRO A 66 2.93 13.81 4.50
C PRO A 66 4.45 13.93 4.30
N THR A 67 5.19 14.39 5.30
CA THR A 67 6.66 14.49 5.31
C THR A 67 7.37 13.17 5.61
N GLY A 68 6.65 12.13 6.02
CA GLY A 68 7.19 10.82 6.42
C GLY A 68 7.55 10.69 7.91
N ALA A 69 7.44 11.76 8.70
CA ALA A 69 7.59 11.70 10.15
C ALA A 69 6.41 10.95 10.80
N SER A 70 6.67 10.23 11.89
CA SER A 70 5.64 9.50 12.63
C SER A 70 5.13 10.31 13.83
N ALA A 71 3.84 10.21 14.11
CA ALA A 71 3.25 10.64 15.37
C ALA A 71 2.30 9.57 15.91
N ASN A 72 2.25 9.45 17.24
CA ASN A 72 1.40 8.49 17.92
C ASN A 72 0.06 9.13 18.25
N ILE A 73 -1.01 8.69 17.57
CA ILE A 73 -2.36 9.14 17.85
C ILE A 73 -2.90 8.27 18.99
N GLN A 74 -2.94 8.83 20.19
CA GLN A 74 -3.60 8.20 21.34
C GLN A 74 -5.05 8.65 21.42
N MET A 75 -5.95 7.71 21.64
CA MET A 75 -7.39 7.96 21.67
C MET A 75 -7.99 7.60 23.01
N ARG A 76 -9.02 8.34 23.43
CA ARG A 76 -9.81 8.05 24.62
C ARG A 76 -11.29 8.35 24.37
N TRP A 77 -12.14 7.60 25.05
CA TRP A 77 -13.60 7.73 24.97
C TRP A 77 -14.14 8.28 26.28
N GLY A 78 -14.99 9.30 26.18
CA GLY A 78 -15.77 9.84 27.30
C GLY A 78 -17.26 9.71 27.01
N LYS A 79 -18.02 9.13 27.95
CA LYS A 79 -19.48 9.07 27.86
C LYS A 79 -20.04 10.42 28.30
N ILE A 80 -20.81 11.10 27.47
CA ILE A 80 -21.31 12.45 27.76
C ILE A 80 -22.78 12.47 28.17
N ASP A 81 -23.56 11.49 27.69
CA ASP A 81 -24.97 11.37 28.03
C ASP A 81 -25.40 9.91 28.16
N ASN A 82 -26.32 9.67 29.09
CA ASN A 82 -26.90 8.37 29.37
C ASN A 82 -28.43 8.47 29.42
N THR A 83 -29.02 9.08 28.39
CA THR A 83 -30.48 9.14 28.25
C THR A 83 -31.01 7.76 27.85
N SER A 84 -32.04 7.27 28.54
CA SER A 84 -32.60 5.94 28.27
C SER A 84 -32.98 5.77 26.79
N GLY A 85 -32.31 4.84 26.12
CA GLY A 85 -32.49 4.54 24.69
C GLY A 85 -31.66 5.38 23.71
N SER A 86 -30.86 6.34 24.20
CA SER A 86 -29.92 7.15 23.43
C SER A 86 -28.70 7.51 24.29
N GLU A 87 -27.63 6.75 24.15
CA GLU A 87 -26.38 7.00 24.89
C GLU A 87 -25.36 7.67 23.98
N THR A 88 -24.68 8.71 24.46
CA THR A 88 -23.77 9.51 23.62
C THR A 88 -22.35 9.50 24.16
N TRP A 89 -21.40 9.30 23.25
CA TRP A 89 -19.98 9.28 23.51
C TRP A 89 -19.23 10.28 22.64
N ASN A 90 -18.14 10.80 23.19
CA ASN A 90 -17.17 11.60 22.45
C ASN A 90 -15.82 10.91 22.44
N LEU A 91 -15.18 10.97 21.28
CA LEU A 91 -13.82 10.50 21.07
C LEU A 91 -12.86 11.69 21.19
N PHE A 92 -11.80 11.49 21.94
CA PHE A 92 -10.74 12.46 22.15
C PHE A 92 -9.43 11.90 21.65
N TYR A 93 -8.57 12.76 21.12
CA TYR A 93 -7.20 12.42 20.79
C TYR A 93 -6.23 13.32 21.55
N LEU A 94 -5.04 12.79 21.84
CA LEU A 94 -3.98 13.55 22.48
C LEU A 94 -3.36 14.52 21.47
N GLU A 95 -3.36 15.81 21.81
CA GLU A 95 -2.79 16.89 20.99
C GLU A 95 -1.34 17.21 21.38
N ASP A 96 -1.03 17.30 22.67
CA ASP A 96 0.33 17.62 23.16
C ASP A 96 0.52 17.06 24.58
N SER A 97 1.37 16.03 24.71
CA SER A 97 1.68 15.39 25.99
C SER A 97 2.49 16.28 26.95
N THR A 98 3.07 17.35 26.43
CA THR A 98 3.91 18.29 27.18
C THR A 98 3.21 19.61 27.50
N ALA A 99 1.94 19.75 27.11
CA ALA A 99 1.11 20.90 27.44
C ALA A 99 1.08 21.16 28.95
N THR A 100 1.03 22.44 29.33
CA THR A 100 0.95 22.86 30.74
C THR A 100 -0.09 23.97 30.91
N GLY A 101 -0.64 24.07 32.12
CA GLY A 101 -1.62 25.10 32.47
C GLY A 101 -2.89 25.04 31.60
N THR A 102 -3.18 26.15 30.92
CA THR A 102 -4.41 26.33 30.13
C THR A 102 -4.29 25.89 28.66
N SER A 103 -3.12 25.39 28.24
CA SER A 103 -2.93 24.84 26.89
C SER A 103 -3.74 23.56 26.68
N ALA A 104 -4.16 23.33 25.44
CA ALA A 104 -4.88 22.12 25.05
C ALA A 104 -3.97 20.89 25.12
N MET A 105 -4.41 19.86 25.86
CA MET A 105 -3.71 18.59 25.98
C MET A 105 -4.45 17.49 25.20
N TRP A 106 -5.77 17.42 25.35
CA TRP A 106 -6.63 16.51 24.60
C TRP A 106 -7.66 17.31 23.82
N ARG A 107 -7.95 16.89 22.59
CA ARG A 107 -8.98 17.54 21.75
C ARG A 107 -10.08 16.55 21.40
N ASN A 108 -11.32 17.04 21.40
CA ASN A 108 -12.48 16.31 20.92
C ASN A 108 -12.45 16.22 19.39
N VAL A 109 -12.74 15.04 18.83
CA VAL A 109 -12.83 14.88 17.36
C VAL A 109 -14.01 15.64 16.74
N GLY A 110 -14.95 16.09 17.56
CA GLY A 110 -16.10 16.90 17.15
C GLY A 110 -17.24 16.12 16.50
N THR A 111 -17.34 14.82 16.78
CA THR A 111 -18.44 13.98 16.34
C THR A 111 -19.06 13.25 17.53
N ASP A 112 -20.38 13.35 17.64
CA ASP A 112 -21.16 12.61 18.64
C ASP A 112 -21.46 11.20 18.15
N PHE A 113 -21.02 10.22 18.94
CA PHE A 113 -21.30 8.82 18.74
C PHE A 113 -22.50 8.44 19.59
N VAL A 114 -23.66 8.35 18.96
CA VAL A 114 -24.95 8.05 19.61
C VAL A 114 -25.31 6.60 19.35
N PHE A 115 -25.71 5.89 20.41
CA PHE A 115 -26.11 4.49 20.37
C PHE A 115 -27.57 4.33 20.78
N ASN A 116 -28.27 3.38 20.17
CA ASN A 116 -29.61 3.00 20.60
C ASN A 116 -29.58 1.99 21.75
N ALA A 117 -30.76 1.67 22.31
CA ALA A 117 -30.91 0.67 23.36
C ALA A 117 -30.40 -0.74 23.02
N ALA A 118 -30.20 -1.05 21.74
CA ALA A 118 -29.66 -2.34 21.29
C ALA A 118 -28.13 -2.33 21.13
N GLY A 119 -27.46 -1.23 21.48
CA GLY A 119 -26.00 -1.09 21.37
C GLY A 119 -25.49 -0.76 19.96
N SER A 120 -26.39 -0.48 19.02
CA SER A 120 -26.05 -0.12 17.64
C SER A 120 -25.85 1.38 17.52
N LEU A 121 -24.83 1.77 16.75
CA LEU A 121 -24.55 3.17 16.41
C LEU A 121 -25.68 3.73 15.53
N THR A 122 -26.23 4.88 15.92
CA THR A 122 -27.26 5.62 15.16
C THR A 122 -26.74 6.95 14.62
N SER A 123 -25.73 7.53 15.27
CA SER A 123 -24.96 8.68 14.79
C SER A 123 -23.48 8.45 15.12
N PRO A 124 -22.54 8.81 14.23
CA PRO A 124 -22.76 9.29 12.87
C PRO A 124 -23.42 8.23 11.97
N THR A 125 -24.24 8.67 11.02
CA THR A 125 -24.86 7.78 10.01
C THR A 125 -23.87 7.33 8.94
N ALA A 126 -22.77 8.06 8.78
CA ALA A 126 -21.66 7.68 7.93
C ALA A 126 -20.80 6.60 8.60
N THR A 127 -20.15 5.76 7.80
CA THR A 127 -19.25 4.69 8.27
C THR A 127 -17.82 5.19 8.58
N SER A 128 -17.60 6.49 8.49
CA SER A 128 -16.31 7.12 8.75
C SER A 128 -16.48 8.58 9.16
N ILE A 129 -15.54 9.08 9.96
CA ILE A 129 -15.39 10.50 10.27
C ILE A 129 -14.05 11.01 9.77
N THR A 130 -13.96 12.31 9.48
CA THR A 130 -12.71 12.96 9.07
C THR A 130 -12.34 14.04 10.07
N ILE A 131 -11.13 13.96 10.62
CA ILE A 131 -10.54 15.00 11.45
C ILE A 131 -9.70 15.87 10.51
N PRO A 132 -10.11 17.12 10.19
CA PRO A 132 -9.53 17.87 9.08
C PRO A 132 -8.12 18.39 9.34
N ASN A 133 -7.78 18.70 10.59
CA ASN A 133 -6.48 19.25 10.99
C ASN A 133 -6.00 18.54 12.26
N LEU A 134 -5.68 17.24 12.14
CA LEU A 134 -5.21 16.49 13.30
C LEU A 134 -3.76 16.91 13.61
N THR A 135 -3.56 17.52 14.77
CA THR A 135 -2.26 17.96 15.28
C THR A 135 -1.84 17.14 16.49
N VAL A 136 -0.62 16.62 16.48
CA VAL A 136 -0.05 15.85 17.59
C VAL A 136 1.38 16.35 17.84
N GLU A 137 1.70 16.70 19.07
CA GLU A 137 3.01 17.23 19.50
C GLU A 137 3.44 18.44 18.65
N ASN A 138 2.52 19.39 18.43
CA ASN A 138 2.69 20.57 17.57
C ASN A 138 3.00 20.25 16.09
N GLN A 139 2.82 19.00 15.65
CA GLN A 139 2.98 18.60 14.26
C GLN A 139 1.62 18.34 13.62
N ASN A 140 1.39 18.90 12.43
CA ASN A 140 0.14 18.72 11.69
C ASN A 140 0.21 17.47 10.80
N LEU A 141 -0.64 16.48 11.09
CA LEU A 141 -0.81 15.28 10.27
C LEU A 141 -1.77 15.52 9.09
N GLY A 142 -2.48 16.65 9.08
CA GLY A 142 -3.48 16.98 8.08
C GLY A 142 -4.81 16.27 8.33
N ALA A 143 -5.52 15.97 7.23
CA ALA A 143 -6.83 15.33 7.30
C ALA A 143 -6.68 13.81 7.51
N ILE A 144 -7.14 13.31 8.66
CA ILE A 144 -7.16 11.87 8.98
C ILE A 144 -8.59 11.38 9.02
N GLY A 145 -8.90 10.40 8.17
CA GLY A 145 -10.16 9.66 8.21
C GLY A 145 -10.09 8.49 9.20
N ILE A 146 -11.05 8.40 10.12
CA ILE A 146 -11.29 7.23 10.96
C ILE A 146 -12.47 6.48 10.37
N ASN A 147 -12.20 5.31 9.80
CA ASN A 147 -13.15 4.42 9.17
C ASN A 147 -13.51 3.30 10.13
N PHE A 148 -14.78 3.19 10.51
CA PHE A 148 -15.28 2.10 11.33
C PHE A 148 -16.13 1.11 10.52
N GLY A 149 -16.52 1.46 9.29
CA GLY A 149 -17.41 0.60 8.51
C GLY A 149 -18.81 0.51 9.12
N THR A 150 -19.64 -0.39 8.58
CA THR A 150 -20.94 -0.72 9.15
C THR A 150 -20.77 -1.49 10.46
N ASP A 151 -21.46 -1.07 11.52
CA ASP A 151 -21.46 -1.70 12.85
C ASP A 151 -20.05 -1.90 13.46
N GLY A 152 -19.06 -1.10 13.07
CA GLY A 152 -17.70 -1.24 13.60
C GLY A 152 -17.49 -0.64 14.98
N ILE A 153 -18.31 0.35 15.35
CA ILE A 153 -18.39 0.85 16.73
C ILE A 153 -19.73 0.39 17.30
N THR A 154 -19.68 -0.32 18.42
CA THR A 154 -20.85 -0.86 19.11
C THR A 154 -20.78 -0.52 20.59
N GLN A 155 -21.92 -0.66 21.26
CA GLN A 155 -22.01 -0.48 22.70
C GLN A 155 -22.67 -1.69 23.36
N PHE A 156 -21.86 -2.60 23.85
CA PHE A 156 -22.29 -3.76 24.62
C PHE A 156 -21.60 -3.80 25.97
N ASP A 157 -22.32 -4.30 26.96
CA ASP A 157 -21.82 -4.42 28.32
C ASP A 157 -20.54 -5.25 28.38
N ASP A 158 -19.59 -4.78 29.17
CA ASP A 158 -18.29 -5.42 29.38
C ASP A 158 -18.01 -5.45 30.88
N VAL A 159 -17.63 -6.62 31.39
CA VAL A 159 -17.42 -6.85 32.82
C VAL A 159 -16.30 -5.95 33.39
N GLY A 160 -15.34 -5.55 32.57
CA GLY A 160 -14.25 -4.66 32.95
C GLY A 160 -14.51 -3.19 32.67
N GLY A 161 -15.66 -2.83 32.10
CA GLY A 161 -16.03 -1.45 31.78
C GLY A 161 -14.99 -0.72 30.94
N ALA A 162 -14.22 -1.43 30.12
CA ALA A 162 -13.16 -0.90 29.28
C ALA A 162 -13.55 -1.02 27.80
N VAL A 163 -12.97 -0.16 26.96
CA VAL A 163 -13.18 -0.24 25.50
C VAL A 163 -12.38 -1.42 24.95
N GLN A 164 -13.09 -2.31 24.24
CA GLN A 164 -12.48 -3.43 23.54
C GLN A 164 -12.23 -3.04 22.08
N VAL A 165 -10.99 -2.69 21.76
CA VAL A 165 -10.59 -2.37 20.38
C VAL A 165 -10.33 -3.67 19.63
N THR A 166 -11.16 -3.97 18.64
CA THR A 166 -11.09 -5.21 17.85
C THR A 166 -10.24 -5.04 16.59
N GLU A 167 -10.23 -3.84 16.02
CA GLU A 167 -9.40 -3.50 14.86
C GLU A 167 -8.85 -2.08 15.04
N LEU A 168 -7.54 -1.91 14.88
CA LEU A 168 -6.89 -0.61 14.83
C LEU A 168 -5.74 -0.68 13.85
N ARG A 169 -5.96 -0.20 12.63
CA ARG A 169 -5.00 -0.29 11.54
C ARG A 169 -4.88 1.04 10.82
N GLN A 170 -3.69 1.39 10.40
CA GLN A 170 -3.44 2.59 9.60
C GLN A 170 -2.71 2.22 8.30
N ASN A 171 -2.88 3.07 7.29
CA ASN A 171 -2.41 2.85 5.93
C ASN A 171 -1.25 3.77 5.52
N GLY A 172 -0.78 4.63 6.42
CA GLY A 172 0.41 5.43 6.22
C GLY A 172 1.69 4.61 6.38
N TYR A 173 2.78 5.16 5.85
CA TYR A 173 4.10 4.56 5.92
C TYR A 173 5.15 5.68 6.01
N PRO A 174 6.32 5.42 6.61
CA PRO A 174 7.38 6.41 6.64
C PRO A 174 7.95 6.65 5.24
N ALA A 175 8.71 7.73 5.07
CA ALA A 175 9.48 7.93 3.86
C ALA A 175 10.43 6.72 3.65
N GLY A 176 10.42 6.18 2.44
CA GLY A 176 11.26 5.06 2.06
C GLY A 176 12.31 5.49 1.05
N GLU A 177 13.56 5.11 1.29
CA GLU A 177 14.60 5.22 0.27
C GLU A 177 14.51 4.06 -0.71
N PHE A 178 15.03 4.27 -1.91
CA PHE A 178 15.15 3.20 -2.91
C PHE A 178 15.98 2.05 -2.35
N SER A 179 15.46 0.83 -2.43
CA SER A 179 16.17 -0.38 -1.98
C SER A 179 16.62 -1.25 -3.15
N SER A 180 15.69 -1.68 -4.00
CA SER A 180 16.01 -2.58 -5.13
C SER A 180 14.96 -2.53 -6.24
N ILE A 181 15.34 -2.99 -7.43
CA ILE A 181 14.46 -3.19 -8.59
C ILE A 181 14.34 -4.68 -8.82
N ASN A 182 13.11 -5.13 -9.03
CA ASN A 182 12.81 -6.48 -9.47
C ASN A 182 11.91 -6.41 -10.71
N ILE A 183 12.09 -7.38 -11.62
CA ILE A 183 11.22 -7.54 -12.79
C ILE A 183 10.43 -8.81 -12.56
N SER A 184 9.11 -8.67 -12.54
CA SER A 184 8.16 -9.78 -12.41
C SER A 184 8.05 -10.55 -13.74
N ASP A 185 7.57 -11.80 -13.68
CA ASP A 185 7.43 -12.69 -14.84
C ASP A 185 6.50 -12.14 -15.94
N ASP A 186 5.61 -11.22 -15.58
CA ASP A 186 4.71 -10.48 -16.47
C ASP A 186 5.34 -9.20 -17.06
N GLY A 187 6.66 -9.03 -16.87
CA GLY A 187 7.45 -7.90 -17.37
C GLY A 187 7.26 -6.61 -16.57
N ARG A 188 6.59 -6.64 -15.41
CA ARG A 188 6.44 -5.45 -14.55
C ARG A 188 7.72 -5.13 -13.81
N ILE A 189 8.13 -3.87 -13.88
CA ILE A 189 9.26 -3.32 -13.14
C ILE A 189 8.74 -2.80 -11.80
N VAL A 190 9.11 -3.51 -10.74
CA VAL A 190 8.71 -3.22 -9.36
C VAL A 190 9.90 -2.63 -8.61
N VAL A 191 9.75 -1.41 -8.10
CA VAL A 191 10.70 -0.78 -7.19
C VAL A 191 10.29 -1.10 -5.76
N ASN A 192 11.25 -1.60 -5.00
CA ASN A 192 11.12 -1.90 -3.58
C ASN A 192 11.76 -0.75 -2.81
N TYR A 193 11.03 -0.22 -1.84
CA TYR A 193 11.51 0.84 -0.96
C TYR A 193 11.84 0.28 0.43
N GLY A 194 12.77 0.92 1.13
CA GLY A 194 13.19 0.53 2.47
C GLY A 194 12.08 0.61 3.55
N ASN A 195 10.97 1.28 3.24
CA ASN A 195 9.77 1.33 4.08
C ASN A 195 8.80 0.14 3.86
N GLY A 196 9.22 -0.88 3.09
CA GLY A 196 8.42 -2.07 2.80
C GLY A 196 7.30 -1.85 1.78
N GLN A 197 7.27 -0.69 1.10
CA GLN A 197 6.35 -0.45 -0.01
C GLN A 197 6.97 -0.91 -1.34
N ASN A 198 6.10 -1.47 -2.18
CA ASN A 198 6.43 -1.92 -3.52
C ASN A 198 5.61 -1.11 -4.52
N ILE A 199 6.28 -0.42 -5.43
CA ILE A 199 5.60 0.39 -6.45
C ILE A 199 5.94 -0.17 -7.82
N GLU A 200 4.90 -0.52 -8.58
CA GLU A 200 5.02 -0.81 -10.00
C GLU A 200 5.21 0.50 -10.76
N VAL A 201 6.33 0.64 -11.46
CA VAL A 201 6.69 1.91 -12.11
C VAL A 201 6.53 1.86 -13.62
N ALA A 202 6.74 0.68 -14.21
CA ALA A 202 6.67 0.46 -15.64
C ALA A 202 6.43 -1.02 -15.95
N GLN A 203 6.09 -1.31 -17.21
CA GLN A 203 5.97 -2.67 -17.73
C GLN A 203 6.71 -2.77 -19.06
N VAL A 204 7.46 -3.85 -19.24
CA VAL A 204 8.08 -4.19 -20.52
C VAL A 204 7.01 -4.76 -21.45
N ALA A 205 6.69 -4.05 -22.52
CA ALA A 205 5.74 -4.52 -23.51
C ALA A 205 6.42 -5.50 -24.48
N LEU A 206 5.85 -6.69 -24.63
CA LEU A 206 6.27 -7.66 -25.64
C LEU A 206 5.43 -7.53 -26.91
N ALA A 207 6.09 -7.70 -28.04
CA ALA A 207 5.48 -7.70 -29.36
C ALA A 207 5.79 -9.00 -30.10
N THR A 208 4.81 -9.51 -30.83
CA THR A 208 4.96 -10.62 -31.79
C THR A 208 4.63 -10.14 -33.19
N PHE A 209 5.21 -10.78 -34.20
CA PHE A 209 4.89 -10.53 -35.60
C PHE A 209 4.16 -11.75 -36.19
N SER A 210 3.43 -11.54 -37.28
CA SER A 210 2.75 -12.67 -37.95
C SER A 210 3.76 -13.58 -38.67
N ALA A 211 4.86 -13.01 -39.15
CA ALA A 211 5.93 -13.75 -39.81
C ALA A 211 7.31 -13.32 -39.27
N ASP A 212 7.72 -13.92 -38.15
CA ASP A 212 8.98 -13.60 -37.45
C ASP A 212 10.22 -13.84 -38.34
N ASN A 213 10.19 -14.87 -39.18
CA ASN A 213 11.27 -15.21 -40.12
C ASN A 213 11.46 -14.19 -41.27
N LYS A 214 10.56 -13.21 -41.39
CA LYS A 214 10.61 -12.15 -42.41
C LYS A 214 11.05 -10.81 -41.85
N LEU A 215 11.44 -10.76 -40.58
CA LEU A 215 12.06 -9.59 -39.98
C LEU A 215 13.45 -9.36 -40.59
N GLU A 216 13.78 -8.09 -40.84
CA GLU A 216 15.10 -7.69 -41.31
C GLU A 216 16.06 -7.67 -40.13
N LYS A 217 17.12 -8.48 -40.18
CA LYS A 217 18.18 -8.45 -39.17
C LYS A 217 19.04 -7.20 -39.34
N ARG A 218 19.28 -6.50 -38.24
CA ARG A 218 20.17 -5.34 -38.17
C ARG A 218 21.32 -5.59 -37.20
N ASP A 219 22.27 -4.67 -37.20
CA ASP A 219 23.44 -4.74 -36.33
C ASP A 219 23.04 -4.67 -34.84
N GLY A 220 23.79 -5.38 -33.99
CA GLY A 220 23.54 -5.42 -32.55
C GLY A 220 22.48 -6.44 -32.10
N GLY A 221 22.07 -7.37 -32.97
CA GLY A 221 21.10 -8.40 -32.62
C GLY A 221 19.65 -7.90 -32.59
N VAL A 222 19.38 -6.73 -33.18
CA VAL A 222 18.04 -6.17 -33.30
C VAL A 222 17.42 -6.53 -34.64
N PHE A 223 16.08 -6.56 -34.66
CA PHE A 223 15.30 -6.88 -35.84
C PHE A 223 14.36 -5.71 -36.16
N ALA A 224 14.11 -5.48 -37.45
CA ALA A 224 13.20 -4.46 -37.92
C ALA A 224 12.04 -5.07 -38.71
N ALA A 225 10.85 -4.48 -38.53
CA ALA A 225 9.65 -4.86 -39.25
C ALA A 225 9.78 -4.54 -40.74
N THR A 226 9.33 -5.46 -41.59
CA THR A 226 9.27 -5.35 -43.05
C THR A 226 7.82 -5.40 -43.53
N SER A 227 7.57 -5.14 -44.81
CA SER A 227 6.25 -5.35 -45.42
C SER A 227 5.78 -6.80 -45.28
N ASP A 228 6.73 -7.74 -45.31
CA ASP A 228 6.46 -9.17 -45.35
C ASP A 228 6.32 -9.79 -43.96
N SER A 229 6.88 -9.16 -42.91
CA SER A 229 6.70 -9.58 -41.50
C SER A 229 5.33 -9.21 -40.93
N GLY A 230 4.69 -8.20 -41.52
CA GLY A 230 3.49 -7.56 -40.99
C GLY A 230 3.79 -6.56 -39.87
N VAL A 231 2.73 -6.03 -39.27
CA VAL A 231 2.78 -5.06 -38.16
C VAL A 231 3.04 -5.76 -36.82
N ALA A 232 3.65 -5.02 -35.88
CA ALA A 232 3.86 -5.50 -34.52
C ALA A 232 2.52 -5.66 -33.78
N ILE A 233 2.29 -6.82 -33.21
CA ILE A 233 1.13 -7.12 -32.36
C ILE A 233 1.60 -7.07 -30.91
N LEU A 234 1.16 -6.05 -30.18
CA LEU A 234 1.46 -5.88 -28.75
C LEU A 234 0.65 -6.86 -27.89
N GLY A 235 1.21 -7.23 -26.74
CA GLY A 235 0.55 -8.14 -25.80
C GLY A 235 0.87 -9.62 -26.05
N ALA A 236 2.06 -9.88 -26.57
CA ALA A 236 2.56 -11.24 -26.72
C ALA A 236 2.63 -11.98 -25.37
N THR A 237 2.25 -13.25 -25.36
CA THR A 237 2.14 -14.11 -24.15
C THR A 237 3.46 -14.69 -23.65
N GLY A 238 4.60 -14.09 -24.01
CA GLY A 238 5.90 -14.49 -23.49
C GLY A 238 6.07 -14.05 -22.03
N GLY A 239 6.76 -14.87 -21.22
CA GLY A 239 7.19 -14.46 -19.89
C GLY A 239 8.51 -13.69 -19.96
N VAL A 240 8.69 -12.69 -19.09
CA VAL A 240 9.94 -11.93 -18.96
C VAL A 240 10.65 -12.38 -17.70
N VAL A 241 11.84 -12.98 -17.81
CA VAL A 241 12.63 -13.36 -16.65
C VAL A 241 13.63 -12.24 -16.33
N GLY A 242 13.46 -11.61 -15.17
CA GLY A 242 14.38 -10.60 -14.67
C GLY A 242 15.79 -11.15 -14.41
N SER A 243 16.81 -10.32 -14.62
CA SER A 243 18.22 -10.64 -14.32
C SER A 243 18.78 -11.90 -15.00
N ALA A 244 18.17 -12.33 -16.10
CA ALA A 244 18.63 -13.44 -16.92
C ALA A 244 19.00 -12.97 -18.33
N LEU A 245 19.91 -13.69 -18.99
CA LEU A 245 20.29 -13.47 -20.38
C LEU A 245 20.01 -14.74 -21.19
N GLU A 246 19.28 -14.60 -22.30
CA GLU A 246 18.98 -15.71 -23.19
C GLU A 246 20.25 -16.17 -23.93
N ALA A 247 20.51 -17.47 -23.92
CA ALA A 247 21.65 -18.07 -24.59
C ALA A 247 21.40 -18.23 -26.09
N SER A 248 22.48 -18.35 -26.87
CA SER A 248 22.35 -18.67 -28.30
C SER A 248 21.72 -20.04 -28.49
N ASN A 249 20.87 -20.16 -29.51
CA ASN A 249 20.27 -21.43 -29.93
C ASN A 249 21.19 -22.29 -30.80
N THR A 250 22.46 -21.89 -30.98
CA THR A 250 23.40 -22.55 -31.89
C THR A 250 24.21 -23.65 -31.19
N GLU A 251 24.14 -24.87 -31.71
CA GLU A 251 24.95 -26.02 -31.27
C GLU A 251 26.25 -26.10 -32.10
N ILE A 252 27.41 -26.03 -31.45
CA ILE A 252 28.71 -25.94 -32.14
C ILE A 252 29.02 -27.22 -32.94
N ALA A 253 28.63 -28.40 -32.45
CA ALA A 253 28.91 -29.67 -33.12
C ALA A 253 28.21 -29.78 -34.50
N ASP A 254 26.97 -29.32 -34.58
CA ASP A 254 26.17 -29.34 -35.81
C ASP A 254 26.71 -28.33 -36.82
N GLU A 255 27.04 -27.11 -36.38
CA GLU A 255 27.65 -26.09 -37.24
C GLU A 255 29.01 -26.54 -37.79
N PHE A 256 29.81 -27.24 -36.98
CA PHE A 256 31.10 -27.78 -37.45
C PHE A 256 30.92 -28.87 -38.50
N THR A 257 29.94 -29.76 -38.31
CA THR A 257 29.60 -30.80 -39.30
C THR A 257 29.13 -30.16 -40.62
N LYS A 258 28.31 -29.12 -40.54
CA LYS A 258 27.84 -28.37 -41.72
C LYS A 258 28.97 -27.69 -42.47
N LEU A 259 29.98 -27.16 -41.77
CA LEU A 259 31.19 -26.62 -42.39
C LEU A 259 32.00 -27.71 -43.10
N ILE A 260 32.19 -28.89 -42.49
CA ILE A 260 32.87 -30.02 -43.12
C ILE A 260 32.15 -30.44 -44.40
N VAL A 261 30.83 -30.60 -44.36
CA VAL A 261 30.03 -30.97 -45.53
C VAL A 261 30.15 -29.92 -46.63
N THR A 262 30.08 -28.64 -46.28
CA THR A 262 30.22 -27.53 -47.24
C THR A 262 31.61 -27.52 -47.88
N GLN A 263 32.66 -27.76 -47.09
CA GLN A 263 34.04 -27.84 -47.57
C GLN A 263 34.27 -29.08 -48.46
N GLN A 264 33.68 -30.22 -48.13
CA GLN A 264 33.71 -31.42 -48.96
C GLN A 264 33.00 -31.19 -50.29
N ALA A 265 31.82 -30.54 -50.28
CA ALA A 265 31.09 -30.18 -51.49
C ALA A 265 31.90 -29.22 -52.37
N TYR A 266 32.52 -28.20 -51.78
CA TYR A 266 33.42 -27.29 -52.50
C TYR A 266 34.60 -28.04 -53.12
N SER A 267 35.24 -28.93 -52.36
CA SER A 267 36.39 -29.72 -52.85
C SER A 267 36.00 -30.67 -53.97
N ALA A 268 34.82 -31.29 -53.88
CA ALA A 268 34.28 -32.13 -54.95
C ALA A 268 34.01 -31.30 -56.22
N ASN A 269 33.37 -30.13 -56.08
CA ASN A 269 33.12 -29.21 -57.20
C ASN A 269 34.43 -28.72 -57.85
N SER A 270 35.44 -28.37 -57.05
CA SER A 270 36.76 -27.97 -57.58
C SER A 270 37.44 -29.11 -58.35
N ARG A 271 37.35 -30.35 -57.85
CA ARG A 271 37.90 -31.52 -58.58
C ARG A 271 37.20 -31.74 -59.91
N ILE A 272 35.87 -31.60 -59.95
CA ILE A 272 35.10 -31.70 -61.20
C ILE A 272 35.59 -30.66 -62.21
N ILE A 273 35.84 -29.41 -61.77
CA ILE A 273 36.37 -28.34 -62.63
C ILE A 273 37.78 -28.70 -63.13
N THR A 274 38.69 -29.14 -62.26
CA THR A 274 40.05 -29.50 -62.67
C THR A 274 40.05 -30.63 -63.69
N THR A 275 39.25 -31.68 -63.47
CA THR A 275 39.13 -32.78 -64.44
C THR A 275 38.50 -32.32 -65.76
N ALA A 276 37.53 -31.39 -65.71
CA ALA A 276 36.99 -30.79 -66.93
C ALA A 276 38.05 -29.97 -67.70
N ASP A 277 38.86 -29.18 -67.00
CA ASP A 277 39.96 -28.39 -67.59
C ASP A 277 41.04 -29.28 -68.19
N GLU A 278 41.38 -30.39 -67.54
CA GLU A 278 42.30 -31.40 -68.07
C GLU A 278 41.77 -32.01 -69.37
N MET A 279 40.49 -32.37 -69.43
CA MET A 279 39.86 -32.88 -70.66
C MET A 279 39.83 -31.85 -71.78
N ILE A 280 39.58 -30.57 -71.47
CA ILE A 280 39.61 -29.47 -72.46
C ILE A 280 41.02 -29.31 -73.03
N ASN A 281 42.05 -29.34 -72.18
CA ASN A 281 43.44 -29.25 -72.62
C ASN A 281 43.84 -30.42 -73.52
N GLU A 282 43.38 -31.64 -73.20
CA GLU A 282 43.64 -32.81 -74.04
C GLU A 282 42.99 -32.68 -75.43
N VAL A 283 41.74 -32.21 -75.49
CA VAL A 283 41.05 -31.95 -76.76
C VAL A 283 41.79 -30.89 -77.59
N LEU A 284 42.27 -29.81 -76.95
CA LEU A 284 43.05 -28.77 -77.63
C LEU A 284 44.39 -29.29 -78.17
N ASN A 285 45.03 -30.24 -77.48
CA ASN A 285 46.28 -30.87 -77.92
C ASN A 285 46.08 -31.85 -79.08
N ILE A 286 44.90 -32.48 -79.21
CA ILE A 286 44.55 -33.38 -80.34
C ILE A 286 44.34 -32.61 -81.65
N VAL A 287 43.96 -31.34 -81.58
CA VAL A 287 43.71 -30.48 -82.76
C VAL A 287 45.00 -29.89 -83.37
N ARG A 288 46.18 -30.17 -82.79
CA ARG A 288 47.49 -29.73 -83.30
C ARG A 288 48.15 -30.72 -84.25
#